data_AF-A0A1X7BS08-F1
#
_entry.id   AF-A0A1X7BS08-F1
#
_cell.length_a   1.000
_cell.length_b   1.000
_cell.length_c   1.000
_cell.angle_alpha   90.00
_cell.angle_beta   90.00
_cell.angle_gamma   90.00
#
_symmetry.space_group_name_H-M   'P 1'
#
loop_
_entity.id
_entity.type
_entity.pdbx_description
1 polymer ?
#
loop_
_entity_poly.entity_id
_entity_poly.type
_entity_poly.pdbx_seq_one_letter_code
_entity_poly.pdbx_strand_id
1 'polypeptide(L)'
;MALEDAKNQVDHAFTREDTRGLSNENTFGGATSFLRRRYTKDLSGVDIAVTGIPFDQAVTNRTGTRLGPRAIREASSLQSPDAPYGWGYDPLSELSIVDYGDLAFDYAMVPDFPDTLTAHIRGILAAGAASICLGGDHYISFPILKAYTEKFGPLSLLQFDAHSDTWADDNMDRIDHGTMFYKAVKLGLIDPARSVQVGIRTNNPDTMGFNIIDAREVHETGPVAVAQKIKSILGDHPTYVTFDIDGLDPAYAPGTGTPVWGGLTSAQASIMLRDIAGINMVGGDVVEVSPPFDTTGATAIAGAHVATELICLWGWTRRKAKKNCPECGHVFQGNGWDGIDAHWRANHDDIMPYEEAWPRLKEGTYERQG
;
A
#
# COMPACT_ATOMS: atom_id res chain seq x y z
N MET A 1 -1.85 14.23 -18.56
CA MET A 1 -0.59 14.40 -19.32
C MET A 1 -0.67 15.57 -20.31
N ALA A 2 0.05 16.66 -20.08
CA ALA A 2 0.33 17.64 -21.14
C ALA A 2 1.60 17.19 -21.87
N LEU A 3 1.54 17.01 -23.20
CA LEU A 3 2.69 16.66 -24.07
C LEU A 3 3.91 17.58 -23.85
N GLU A 4 3.67 18.79 -23.34
CA GLU A 4 4.67 19.81 -23.08
C GLU A 4 5.60 19.50 -21.89
N ASP A 5 5.15 18.71 -20.91
CA ASP A 5 5.99 18.32 -19.77
C ASP A 5 6.91 17.14 -20.12
N ALA A 6 6.38 16.16 -20.86
CA ALA A 6 7.08 14.93 -21.23
C ALA A 6 8.32 15.12 -22.11
N LYS A 7 8.46 16.27 -22.77
CA LYS A 7 9.67 16.59 -23.54
C LYS A 7 10.85 17.08 -22.68
N ASN A 8 10.58 17.48 -21.43
CA ASN A 8 11.57 18.08 -20.54
C ASN A 8 11.80 17.27 -19.24
N GLN A 9 10.86 16.38 -18.89
CA GLN A 9 10.96 15.53 -17.71
C GLN A 9 11.49 14.15 -18.09
N VAL A 10 12.59 13.72 -17.46
CA VAL A 10 13.14 12.37 -17.59
C VAL A 10 13.97 12.01 -16.35
N ASP A 11 14.00 10.72 -16.04
CA ASP A 11 14.73 10.12 -14.93
C ASP A 11 14.38 10.75 -13.58
N HIS A 12 13.11 11.09 -13.32
CA HIS A 12 12.72 11.68 -12.03
C HIS A 12 12.99 10.75 -10.85
N ALA A 13 13.18 9.45 -11.08
CA ALA A 13 13.73 8.55 -10.07
C ALA A 13 15.06 9.07 -9.48
N PHE A 14 15.86 9.82 -10.24
CA PHE A 14 17.14 10.40 -9.81
C PHE A 14 17.14 11.92 -9.76
N THR A 15 16.46 12.57 -10.71
CA THR A 15 16.64 14.01 -10.99
C THR A 15 15.67 14.90 -10.25
N ARG A 16 14.52 14.38 -9.79
CA ARG A 16 13.53 15.19 -9.06
C ARG A 16 14.06 15.58 -7.68
N GLU A 17 13.85 16.83 -7.28
CA GLU A 17 14.18 17.28 -5.94
C GLU A 17 13.07 16.94 -4.94
N ASP A 18 11.81 17.24 -5.30
CA ASP A 18 10.65 16.99 -4.46
C ASP A 18 10.22 15.52 -4.46
N THR A 19 9.92 15.01 -3.26
CA THR A 19 9.37 13.68 -3.00
C THR A 19 7.84 13.64 -3.11
N ARG A 20 7.21 14.70 -3.62
CA ARG A 20 5.78 14.82 -3.97
C ARG A 20 5.57 15.16 -5.44
N GLY A 21 4.36 14.91 -5.94
CA GLY A 21 3.87 15.24 -7.27
C GLY A 21 3.94 14.08 -8.26
N LEU A 22 3.11 14.17 -9.30
CA LEU A 22 3.10 13.27 -10.46
C LEU A 22 4.41 13.35 -11.25
N SER A 23 4.67 12.35 -12.10
CA SER A 23 5.80 12.35 -13.04
C SER A 23 5.27 12.28 -14.47
N ASN A 24 5.49 13.33 -15.26
CA ASN A 24 4.98 13.42 -16.62
C ASN A 24 6.04 13.00 -17.66
N GLU A 25 6.96 12.10 -17.31
CA GLU A 25 7.97 11.59 -18.24
C GLU A 25 7.35 10.73 -19.35
N ASN A 26 8.10 10.54 -20.45
CA ASN A 26 7.74 9.51 -21.43
C ASN A 26 7.66 8.14 -20.74
N THR A 27 6.47 7.55 -20.69
CA THR A 27 6.19 6.32 -19.93
C THR A 27 7.10 5.14 -20.29
N PHE A 28 7.53 5.08 -21.55
CA PHE A 28 8.40 4.03 -22.11
C PHE A 28 9.91 4.31 -21.94
N GLY A 29 10.29 5.44 -21.37
CA GLY A 29 11.67 5.82 -21.09
C GLY A 29 11.93 6.01 -19.59
N GLY A 30 13.11 6.53 -19.25
CA GLY A 30 13.48 6.90 -17.89
C GLY A 30 13.68 5.73 -16.92
N ALA A 31 14.33 6.02 -15.80
CA ALA A 31 14.60 5.05 -14.73
C ALA A 31 13.33 4.59 -13.99
N THR A 32 13.22 3.27 -13.80
CA THR A 32 12.01 2.59 -13.29
C THR A 32 12.06 2.35 -11.78
N SER A 33 12.01 3.43 -10.99
CA SER A 33 11.52 3.33 -9.61
C SER A 33 10.00 3.14 -9.60
N PHE A 34 9.47 2.64 -8.48
CA PHE A 34 8.03 2.52 -8.29
C PHE A 34 7.36 3.89 -8.45
N LEU A 35 6.36 3.99 -9.35
CA LEU A 35 5.65 5.23 -9.71
C LEU A 35 6.57 6.42 -10.05
N ARG A 36 7.80 6.17 -10.53
CA ARG A 36 8.81 7.21 -10.77
C ARG A 36 9.12 8.05 -9.52
N ARG A 37 8.95 7.47 -8.33
CA ARG A 37 9.34 8.10 -7.06
C ARG A 37 10.86 8.24 -6.98
N ARG A 38 11.34 9.25 -6.26
CA ARG A 38 12.78 9.46 -6.09
C ARG A 38 13.40 8.25 -5.39
N TYR A 39 14.50 7.72 -5.93
CA TYR A 39 15.38 6.79 -5.24
C TYR A 39 16.17 7.55 -4.17
N THR A 40 16.06 7.13 -2.92
CA THR A 40 16.86 7.67 -1.83
C THR A 40 16.94 6.69 -0.66
N LYS A 41 18.03 6.75 0.10
CA LYS A 41 18.17 6.09 1.40
C LYS A 41 17.95 7.06 2.58
N ASP A 42 17.77 8.34 2.30
CA ASP A 42 17.37 9.34 3.30
C ASP A 42 15.84 9.35 3.43
N LEU A 43 15.36 9.08 4.64
CA LEU A 43 13.94 9.02 4.99
C LEU A 43 13.47 10.26 5.78
N SER A 44 14.29 11.30 5.87
CA SER A 44 13.94 12.53 6.58
C SER A 44 12.68 13.19 5.99
N GLY A 45 11.60 13.22 6.78
CA GLY A 45 10.32 13.81 6.35
C GLY A 45 9.56 12.99 5.30
N VAL A 46 9.94 11.71 5.11
CA VAL A 46 9.25 10.78 4.22
C VAL A 46 8.03 10.18 4.93
N ASP A 47 6.89 10.19 4.25
CA ASP A 47 5.65 9.59 4.74
C ASP A 47 5.63 8.08 4.46
N ILE A 48 5.99 7.68 3.23
CA ILE A 48 6.02 6.28 2.79
C ILE A 48 7.33 5.95 2.07
N ALA A 49 7.98 4.87 2.52
CA ALA A 49 9.07 4.22 1.83
C ALA A 49 8.56 2.97 1.09
N VAL A 50 8.62 2.98 -0.24
CA VAL A 50 8.39 1.78 -1.04
C VAL A 50 9.69 0.98 -1.09
N THR A 51 9.68 -0.30 -0.73
CA THR A 51 10.92 -1.11 -0.70
C THR A 51 10.69 -2.51 -1.25
N GLY A 52 11.64 -3.02 -2.04
CA GLY A 52 11.55 -4.36 -2.61
C GLY A 52 12.25 -5.42 -1.75
N ILE A 53 11.62 -6.58 -1.60
CA ILE A 53 12.15 -7.72 -0.85
C ILE A 53 12.30 -8.92 -1.81
N PRO A 54 13.40 -9.03 -2.57
CA PRO A 54 13.55 -10.03 -3.63
C PRO A 54 13.93 -11.41 -3.07
N PHE A 55 13.00 -12.06 -2.37
CA PHE A 55 13.19 -13.34 -1.69
C PHE A 55 12.14 -14.37 -2.15
N ASP A 56 12.55 -15.57 -2.55
CA ASP A 56 11.64 -16.66 -2.93
C ASP A 56 12.13 -18.04 -2.44
N GLN A 57 12.92 -18.06 -1.36
CA GLN A 57 13.51 -19.31 -0.85
C GLN A 57 12.59 -20.07 0.12
N ALA A 58 11.39 -19.54 0.39
CA ALA A 58 10.37 -20.18 1.21
C ALA A 58 9.23 -20.80 0.39
N VAL A 59 9.30 -20.75 -0.95
CA VAL A 59 8.24 -21.27 -1.83
C VAL A 59 8.16 -22.80 -1.79
N THR A 60 6.93 -23.32 -1.90
CA THR A 60 6.66 -24.76 -1.93
C THR A 60 6.54 -25.34 -3.34
N ASN A 61 6.33 -24.51 -4.37
CA ASN A 61 6.08 -24.96 -5.75
C ASN A 61 6.98 -24.26 -6.77
N ARG A 62 6.55 -23.13 -7.36
CA ARG A 62 7.30 -22.44 -8.41
C ARG A 62 8.08 -21.26 -7.84
N THR A 63 9.37 -21.21 -8.12
CA THR A 63 10.24 -20.04 -7.84
C THR A 63 9.99 -18.92 -8.85
N GLY A 64 10.54 -17.73 -8.59
CA GLY A 64 10.57 -16.61 -9.53
C GLY A 64 10.16 -15.28 -8.91
N THR A 65 9.56 -15.30 -7.72
CA THR A 65 9.03 -14.12 -7.03
C THR A 65 10.14 -13.20 -6.53
N ARG A 66 11.39 -13.68 -6.43
CA ARG A 66 12.57 -12.82 -6.22
C ARG A 66 12.74 -11.72 -7.29
N LEU A 67 12.10 -11.87 -8.46
CA LEU A 67 12.09 -10.88 -9.54
C LEU A 67 10.86 -9.96 -9.52
N GLY A 68 9.87 -10.26 -8.67
CA GLY A 68 8.63 -9.51 -8.50
C GLY A 68 8.85 -8.00 -8.30
N PRO A 69 9.74 -7.56 -7.39
CA PRO A 69 9.92 -6.13 -7.12
C PRO A 69 10.34 -5.34 -8.37
N ARG A 70 11.15 -5.92 -9.26
CA ARG A 70 11.56 -5.26 -10.51
C ARG A 70 10.41 -5.15 -11.50
N ALA A 71 9.66 -6.24 -11.69
CA ALA A 71 8.53 -6.27 -12.61
C ALA A 71 7.41 -5.30 -12.17
N ILE A 72 7.13 -5.25 -10.86
CA ILE A 72 6.14 -4.32 -10.30
C ILE A 72 6.57 -2.86 -10.52
N ARG A 73 7.85 -2.52 -10.28
CA ARG A 73 8.37 -1.17 -10.57
C ARG A 73 8.22 -0.80 -12.04
N GLU A 74 8.62 -1.68 -12.95
CA GLU A 74 8.49 -1.46 -14.39
C GLU A 74 7.02 -1.23 -14.79
N ALA A 75 6.12 -2.11 -14.36
CA ALA A 75 4.69 -2.02 -14.64
C ALA A 75 4.03 -0.77 -14.05
N SER A 76 4.54 -0.24 -12.94
CA SER A 76 4.02 0.99 -12.31
C SER A 76 4.26 2.26 -13.14
N SER A 77 5.14 2.22 -14.13
CA SER A 77 5.52 3.40 -14.92
C SER A 77 4.34 4.11 -15.58
N LEU A 78 3.32 3.35 -16.02
CA LEU A 78 2.11 3.87 -16.65
C LEU A 78 1.20 4.65 -15.69
N GLN A 79 1.33 4.42 -14.39
CA GLN A 79 0.49 5.06 -13.37
C GLN A 79 1.07 6.40 -12.87
N SER A 80 2.34 6.68 -13.13
CA SER A 80 3.03 7.89 -12.63
C SER A 80 2.53 9.27 -13.13
N PRO A 81 1.94 9.43 -14.34
CA PRO A 81 1.53 10.74 -14.85
C PRO A 81 0.13 11.18 -14.43
N ASP A 82 -0.65 10.31 -13.78
CA ASP A 82 -2.04 10.58 -13.40
C ASP A 82 -2.25 10.33 -11.90
N ALA A 83 -3.15 11.10 -11.29
CA ALA A 83 -3.60 10.80 -9.93
C ALA A 83 -4.31 9.43 -9.91
N PRO A 84 -4.12 8.61 -8.84
CA PRO A 84 -4.78 7.31 -8.74
C PRO A 84 -6.31 7.41 -8.91
N TYR A 85 -6.83 6.76 -9.95
CA TYR A 85 -8.24 6.84 -10.32
C TYR A 85 -9.15 6.22 -9.24
N GLY A 86 -10.32 6.81 -9.04
CA GLY A 86 -11.33 6.31 -8.09
C GLY A 86 -11.16 6.83 -6.66
N TRP A 87 -10.11 7.60 -6.39
CA TRP A 87 -9.85 8.22 -5.09
C TRP A 87 -10.24 9.70 -5.07
N GLY A 88 -10.78 10.16 -3.94
CA GLY A 88 -11.17 11.56 -3.73
C GLY A 88 -10.01 12.52 -3.42
N TYR A 89 -8.76 12.03 -3.49
CA TYR A 89 -7.53 12.75 -3.19
C TYR A 89 -6.35 12.14 -3.98
N ASP A 90 -5.24 12.88 -4.10
CA ASP A 90 -4.04 12.42 -4.81
C ASP A 90 -2.89 12.19 -3.82
N PRO A 91 -2.63 10.94 -3.39
CA PRO A 91 -1.53 10.66 -2.47
C PRO A 91 -0.16 11.00 -3.05
N LEU A 92 0.00 10.97 -4.38
CA LEU A 92 1.30 11.24 -5.00
C LEU A 92 1.69 12.71 -4.86
N SER A 93 0.70 13.61 -4.89
CA SER A 93 0.90 15.05 -4.69
C SER A 93 0.88 15.45 -3.21
N GLU A 94 0.18 14.71 -2.36
CA GLU A 94 0.00 15.09 -0.95
C GLU A 94 1.05 14.50 0.01
N LEU A 95 1.56 13.30 -0.29
CA LEU A 95 2.48 12.55 0.57
C LEU A 95 3.90 12.55 0.00
N SER A 96 4.89 12.66 0.89
CA SER A 96 6.28 12.40 0.56
C SER A 96 6.49 10.90 0.42
N ILE A 97 6.66 10.44 -0.83
CA ILE A 97 6.84 9.03 -1.16
C ILE A 97 8.18 8.86 -1.88
N VAL A 98 8.95 7.87 -1.44
CA VAL A 98 10.24 7.51 -2.05
C VAL A 98 10.27 6.04 -2.42
N ASP A 99 11.08 5.70 -3.43
CA ASP A 99 11.51 4.32 -3.62
C ASP A 99 12.81 4.13 -2.84
N TYR A 100 12.73 3.37 -1.76
CA TYR A 100 13.84 3.06 -0.88
C TYR A 100 14.75 1.98 -1.48
N GLY A 101 14.48 1.50 -2.69
CA GLY A 101 15.20 0.40 -3.32
C GLY A 101 14.93 -0.93 -2.61
N ASP A 102 15.84 -1.88 -2.79
CA ASP A 102 15.68 -3.23 -2.26
C ASP A 102 16.42 -3.43 -0.92
N LEU A 103 15.96 -4.42 -0.15
CA LEU A 103 16.72 -5.01 0.94
C LEU A 103 17.98 -5.70 0.40
N ALA A 104 19.14 -5.37 0.98
CA ALA A 104 20.36 -6.16 0.80
C ALA A 104 20.43 -7.25 1.88
N PHE A 105 20.69 -8.49 1.47
CA PHE A 105 20.87 -9.63 2.36
C PHE A 105 21.79 -10.68 1.71
N ASP A 106 22.34 -11.59 2.51
CA ASP A 106 23.12 -12.73 2.02
C ASP A 106 22.17 -13.84 1.54
N TYR A 107 22.01 -13.97 0.23
CA TYR A 107 21.13 -14.99 -0.35
C TYR A 107 21.58 -16.42 -0.07
N ALA A 108 22.84 -16.65 0.32
CA ALA A 108 23.37 -17.97 0.65
C ALA A 108 23.20 -18.32 2.15
N MET A 109 22.85 -17.35 2.99
CA MET A 109 22.64 -17.53 4.43
C MET A 109 21.16 -17.32 4.80
N VAL A 110 20.30 -18.19 4.26
CA VAL A 110 18.84 -18.14 4.44
C VAL A 110 18.39 -18.00 5.91
N PRO A 111 19.00 -18.69 6.90
CA PRO A 111 18.61 -18.53 8.31
C PRO A 111 18.75 -17.10 8.86
N ASP A 112 19.63 -16.27 8.29
CA ASP A 112 19.87 -14.88 8.75
C ASP A 112 18.86 -13.88 8.13
N PHE A 113 18.12 -14.30 7.11
CA PHE A 113 17.18 -13.46 6.37
C PHE A 113 16.09 -12.83 7.25
N PRO A 114 15.39 -13.57 8.15
CA PRO A 114 14.30 -13.01 8.93
C PRO A 114 14.74 -11.82 9.80
N ASP A 115 15.88 -11.94 10.47
CA ASP A 115 16.41 -10.87 11.33
C ASP A 115 16.91 -9.68 10.51
N THR A 116 17.53 -9.96 9.36
CA THR A 116 17.96 -8.93 8.39
C THR A 116 16.79 -8.10 7.89
N LEU A 117 15.69 -8.74 7.49
CA LEU A 117 14.47 -8.06 7.04
C LEU A 117 13.77 -7.32 8.19
N THR A 118 13.69 -7.91 9.38
CA THR A 118 13.13 -7.24 10.57
C THR A 118 13.90 -5.94 10.85
N ALA A 119 15.24 -5.97 10.80
CA ALA A 119 16.07 -4.78 11.02
C ALA A 119 15.88 -3.70 9.95
N HIS A 120 15.74 -4.08 8.68
CA HIS A 120 15.46 -3.16 7.57
C HIS A 120 14.16 -2.38 7.79
N ILE A 121 13.07 -3.08 8.10
CA ILE A 121 11.76 -2.46 8.36
C ILE A 121 11.81 -1.60 9.63
N ARG A 122 12.47 -2.08 10.70
CA ARG A 122 12.68 -1.29 11.92
C ARG A 122 13.35 0.04 11.62
N GLY A 123 14.35 0.06 10.74
CA GLY A 123 15.03 1.29 10.30
C GLY A 123 14.07 2.27 9.62
N ILE A 124 13.23 1.79 8.70
CA ILE A 124 12.19 2.61 8.04
C ILE A 124 11.22 3.20 9.06
N LEU A 125 10.70 2.35 9.96
CA LEU A 125 9.73 2.77 10.97
C LEU A 125 10.30 3.75 11.99
N ALA A 126 11.59 3.62 12.34
CA ALA A 126 12.30 4.52 13.23
C ALA A 126 12.50 5.92 12.63
N ALA A 127 12.60 6.03 11.30
CA ALA A 127 12.64 7.32 10.60
C ALA A 127 11.26 8.02 10.53
N GLY A 128 10.19 7.35 10.98
CA GLY A 128 8.83 7.88 10.99
C GLY A 128 8.00 7.51 9.75
N ALA A 129 8.62 6.93 8.72
CA ALA A 129 7.92 6.48 7.52
C ALA A 129 7.17 5.16 7.74
N ALA A 130 6.10 4.95 6.99
CA ALA A 130 5.51 3.62 6.77
C ALA A 130 6.24 2.90 5.62
N SER A 131 6.06 1.58 5.52
CA SER A 131 6.57 0.79 4.40
C SER A 131 5.42 0.23 3.55
N ILE A 132 5.58 0.33 2.23
CA ILE A 132 4.85 -0.48 1.25
C ILE A 132 5.86 -1.41 0.60
N CYS A 133 5.80 -2.70 0.92
CA CYS A 133 6.79 -3.65 0.44
C CYS A 133 6.35 -4.28 -0.87
N LEU A 134 7.26 -4.31 -1.85
CA LEU A 134 7.10 -5.08 -3.08
C LEU A 134 7.77 -6.42 -2.85
N GLY A 135 6.98 -7.48 -2.84
CA GLY A 135 7.42 -8.78 -2.36
C GLY A 135 8.12 -9.63 -3.39
N GLY A 136 8.85 -10.59 -2.85
CA GLY A 136 8.90 -11.94 -3.40
C GLY A 136 7.85 -12.80 -2.70
N ASP A 137 8.22 -13.99 -2.23
CA ASP A 137 7.28 -14.92 -1.59
C ASP A 137 6.63 -14.35 -0.31
N HIS A 138 5.52 -14.95 0.11
CA HIS A 138 4.70 -14.44 1.21
C HIS A 138 5.38 -14.58 2.59
N TYR A 139 6.47 -15.35 2.71
CA TYR A 139 7.18 -15.48 3.99
C TYR A 139 7.69 -14.13 4.52
N ILE A 140 7.99 -13.18 3.62
CA ILE A 140 8.50 -11.86 3.98
C ILE A 140 7.60 -11.11 4.97
N SER A 141 6.28 -11.36 4.95
CA SER A 141 5.32 -10.68 5.83
C SER A 141 5.60 -10.96 7.30
N PHE A 142 6.12 -12.14 7.65
CA PHE A 142 6.39 -12.51 9.04
C PHE A 142 7.48 -11.66 9.73
N PRO A 143 8.71 -11.55 9.21
CA PRO A 143 9.70 -10.64 9.77
C PRO A 143 9.30 -9.16 9.65
N ILE A 144 8.53 -8.76 8.63
CA ILE A 144 7.97 -7.39 8.57
C ILE A 144 7.04 -7.14 9.77
N LEU A 145 6.12 -8.07 10.05
CA LEU A 145 5.19 -7.98 11.18
C LEU A 145 5.90 -7.92 12.54
N LYS A 146 7.03 -8.62 12.72
CA LYS A 146 7.86 -8.48 13.92
C LYS A 146 8.27 -7.02 14.15
N ALA A 147 8.77 -6.34 13.11
CA ALA A 147 9.16 -4.93 13.22
C ALA A 147 7.97 -3.98 13.45
N TYR A 148 6.83 -4.22 12.80
CA TYR A 148 5.64 -3.38 13.01
C TYR A 148 5.07 -3.54 14.43
N THR A 149 5.04 -4.77 14.96
CA THR A 149 4.50 -5.02 16.31
C THR A 149 5.37 -4.46 17.42
N GLU A 150 6.69 -4.32 17.21
CA GLU A 150 7.56 -3.55 18.12
C GLU A 150 7.11 -2.09 18.28
N LYS A 151 6.54 -1.48 17.21
CA LYS A 151 6.10 -0.08 17.21
C LYS A 151 4.62 0.09 17.61
N PHE A 152 3.75 -0.81 17.16
CA PHE A 152 2.30 -0.64 17.26
C PHE A 152 1.62 -1.63 18.24
N GLY A 153 2.37 -2.58 18.81
CA GLY A 153 1.80 -3.72 19.53
C GLY A 153 1.16 -4.73 18.57
N PRO A 154 0.42 -5.73 19.09
CA PRO A 154 -0.26 -6.73 18.26
C PRO A 154 -1.16 -6.07 17.21
N LEU A 155 -1.18 -6.63 16.00
CA LEU A 155 -1.87 -6.05 14.84
C LEU A 155 -3.13 -6.84 14.46
N SER A 156 -4.00 -6.17 13.72
CA SER A 156 -4.99 -6.81 12.87
C SER A 156 -4.31 -7.11 11.54
N LEU A 157 -4.62 -8.26 10.94
CA LEU A 157 -4.19 -8.61 9.59
C LEU A 157 -5.40 -8.57 8.65
N LEU A 158 -5.27 -7.85 7.56
CA LEU A 158 -6.13 -8.01 6.37
C LEU A 158 -5.28 -8.71 5.31
N GLN A 159 -5.61 -9.96 5.01
CA GLN A 159 -4.92 -10.79 4.03
C GLN A 159 -5.83 -11.06 2.83
N PHE A 160 -5.40 -10.69 1.63
CA PHE A 160 -6.01 -11.15 0.38
C PHE A 160 -5.18 -12.29 -0.19
N ASP A 161 -5.78 -13.45 -0.39
CA ASP A 161 -5.01 -14.68 -0.67
C ASP A 161 -5.92 -15.84 -1.12
N ALA A 162 -5.40 -16.81 -1.86
CA ALA A 162 -6.06 -18.12 -2.03
C ALA A 162 -5.81 -19.07 -0.84
N HIS A 163 -4.75 -18.82 -0.08
CA HIS A 163 -4.19 -19.65 0.98
C HIS A 163 -4.31 -18.99 2.34
N SER A 164 -4.50 -19.81 3.38
CA SER A 164 -4.62 -19.29 4.74
C SER A 164 -3.27 -18.99 5.40
N ASP A 165 -2.19 -19.58 4.88
CA ASP A 165 -0.82 -19.57 5.43
C ASP A 165 -0.68 -19.73 6.95
N THR A 166 -1.63 -20.48 7.51
CA THR A 166 -1.78 -20.81 8.92
C THR A 166 -1.65 -22.31 9.16
N TRP A 167 -1.06 -23.06 8.22
CA TRP A 167 -0.77 -24.47 8.46
C TRP A 167 0.21 -24.60 9.63
N ALA A 168 -0.03 -25.60 10.48
CA ALA A 168 0.71 -25.77 11.72
C ALA A 168 2.19 -26.10 11.45
N ASP A 169 3.07 -25.29 12.04
CA ASP A 169 4.51 -25.56 12.12
C ASP A 169 5.06 -25.00 13.43
N ASP A 170 5.25 -25.88 14.41
CA ASP A 170 5.77 -25.51 15.73
C ASP A 170 7.30 -25.30 15.72
N ASN A 171 7.98 -25.53 14.59
CA ASN A 171 9.39 -25.19 14.44
C ASN A 171 9.53 -23.74 13.96
N MET A 172 9.76 -22.83 14.91
CA MET A 172 9.88 -21.38 14.66
C MET A 172 11.09 -20.98 13.79
N ASP A 173 12.07 -21.87 13.63
CA ASP A 173 13.28 -21.61 12.82
C ASP A 173 13.07 -21.94 11.33
N ARG A 174 11.98 -22.63 10.97
CA ARG A 174 11.68 -22.97 9.57
C ARG A 174 11.18 -21.75 8.81
N ILE A 175 11.68 -21.63 7.59
CA ILE A 175 11.34 -20.56 6.65
C ILE A 175 10.46 -21.19 5.56
N ASP A 176 9.19 -20.81 5.55
CA ASP A 176 8.16 -21.41 4.70
C ASP A 176 6.98 -20.43 4.53
N HIS A 177 6.56 -20.21 3.28
CA HIS A 177 5.55 -19.20 2.94
C HIS A 177 4.10 -19.61 3.27
N GLY A 178 3.85 -20.86 3.71
CA GLY A 178 2.50 -21.34 4.09
C GLY A 178 2.28 -21.48 5.60
N THR A 179 3.29 -21.19 6.44
CA THR A 179 3.20 -21.45 7.90
C THR A 179 3.47 -20.20 8.73
N MET A 180 3.81 -19.08 8.10
CA MET A 180 4.33 -17.91 8.78
C MET A 180 3.25 -17.15 9.57
N PHE A 181 1.97 -17.20 9.17
CA PHE A 181 0.89 -16.61 9.97
C PHE A 181 0.46 -17.51 11.13
N TYR A 182 0.62 -18.83 11.04
CA TYR A 182 0.54 -19.71 12.22
C TYR A 182 1.54 -19.26 13.29
N LYS A 183 2.80 -19.05 12.89
CA LYS A 183 3.87 -18.55 13.76
C LYS A 183 3.57 -17.15 14.30
N ALA A 184 3.06 -16.25 13.45
CA ALA A 184 2.69 -14.90 13.86
C ALA A 184 1.61 -14.88 14.95
N VAL A 185 0.58 -15.72 14.85
CA VAL A 185 -0.45 -15.85 15.89
C VAL A 185 0.13 -16.45 17.18
N LYS A 186 0.94 -17.51 17.08
CA LYS A 186 1.58 -18.14 18.26
C LYS A 186 2.49 -17.18 19.03
N LEU A 187 3.14 -16.27 18.32
CA LEU A 187 4.00 -15.23 18.92
C LEU A 187 3.23 -13.98 19.38
N GLY A 188 1.90 -13.94 19.20
CA GLY A 188 1.07 -12.80 19.60
C GLY A 188 1.28 -11.55 18.74
N LEU A 189 1.82 -11.71 17.52
CA LEU A 189 2.04 -10.60 16.58
C LEU A 189 0.71 -10.15 15.95
N ILE A 190 -0.19 -11.10 15.72
CA ILE A 190 -1.49 -10.90 15.09
C ILE A 190 -2.57 -11.37 16.05
N ASP A 191 -3.64 -10.59 16.15
CA ASP A 191 -4.87 -10.98 16.85
C ASP A 191 -5.90 -11.49 15.83
N PRO A 192 -6.11 -12.82 15.74
CA PRO A 192 -6.95 -13.43 14.70
C PRO A 192 -8.43 -13.02 14.81
N ALA A 193 -8.92 -12.69 16.01
CA ALA A 193 -10.32 -12.33 16.24
C ALA A 193 -10.74 -11.03 15.53
N ARG A 194 -9.78 -10.11 15.36
CA ARG A 194 -9.92 -8.83 14.64
C ARG A 194 -9.13 -8.81 13.33
N SER A 195 -8.88 -9.98 12.76
CA SER A 195 -8.19 -10.17 11.49
C SER A 195 -9.07 -10.94 10.51
N VAL A 196 -8.85 -10.74 9.21
CA VAL A 196 -9.67 -11.34 8.16
C VAL A 196 -8.83 -11.77 6.96
N GLN A 197 -9.12 -12.96 6.44
CA GLN A 197 -8.55 -13.51 5.21
C GLN A 197 -9.62 -13.54 4.12
N VAL A 198 -9.28 -13.06 2.93
CA VAL A 198 -10.24 -12.76 1.84
C VAL A 198 -9.78 -13.44 0.56
N GLY A 199 -10.67 -14.19 -0.09
CA GLY A 199 -10.37 -14.92 -1.32
C GLY A 199 -9.91 -16.37 -1.11
N ILE A 200 -9.92 -16.83 0.15
CA ILE A 200 -9.50 -18.19 0.53
C ILE A 200 -10.25 -19.23 -0.31
N ARG A 201 -9.52 -20.22 -0.81
CA ARG A 201 -10.09 -21.33 -1.59
C ARG A 201 -9.21 -22.58 -1.56
N THR A 202 -8.43 -22.71 -0.49
CA THR A 202 -7.71 -23.92 -0.10
C THR A 202 -8.14 -24.34 1.30
N ASN A 203 -7.95 -25.62 1.62
CA ASN A 203 -8.49 -26.19 2.86
C ASN A 203 -7.41 -26.25 3.95
N ASN A 204 -7.63 -25.51 5.04
CA ASN A 204 -6.89 -25.64 6.29
C ASN A 204 -7.90 -25.97 7.42
N PRO A 205 -7.78 -27.11 8.12
CA PRO A 205 -8.74 -27.50 9.15
C PRO A 205 -8.73 -26.59 10.39
N ASP A 206 -7.65 -25.85 10.64
CA ASP A 206 -7.54 -24.89 11.74
C ASP A 206 -7.28 -23.49 11.18
N THR A 207 -8.28 -22.62 11.27
CA THR A 207 -8.16 -21.23 10.84
C THR A 207 -7.43 -20.35 11.85
N MET A 208 -6.94 -20.92 12.96
CA MET A 208 -6.30 -20.18 14.06
C MET A 208 -7.19 -19.06 14.66
N GLY A 209 -8.50 -19.12 14.41
CA GLY A 209 -9.47 -18.11 14.84
C GLY A 209 -9.64 -16.92 13.88
N PHE A 210 -9.00 -16.92 12.70
CA PHE A 210 -9.20 -15.86 11.71
C PHE A 210 -10.64 -15.86 11.18
N ASN A 211 -11.15 -14.67 10.88
CA ASN A 211 -12.36 -14.53 10.08
C ASN A 211 -12.04 -14.86 8.62
N ILE A 212 -12.80 -15.76 8.00
CA ILE A 212 -12.61 -16.15 6.60
C ILE A 212 -13.76 -15.61 5.75
N ILE A 213 -13.41 -14.93 4.66
CA ILE A 213 -14.31 -14.57 3.56
C ILE A 213 -13.76 -15.28 2.33
N ASP A 214 -14.24 -16.49 2.08
CA ASP A 214 -13.73 -17.32 0.99
C ASP A 214 -14.08 -16.73 -0.39
N ALA A 215 -13.41 -17.19 -1.45
CA ALA A 215 -13.64 -16.66 -2.80
C ALA A 215 -15.11 -16.80 -3.24
N ARG A 216 -15.79 -17.87 -2.81
CA ARG A 216 -17.20 -18.11 -3.15
C ARG A 216 -18.11 -17.08 -2.50
N GLU A 217 -17.90 -16.75 -1.23
CA GLU A 217 -18.63 -15.69 -0.53
C GLU A 217 -18.45 -14.34 -1.26
N VAL A 218 -17.22 -14.02 -1.71
CA VAL A 218 -16.99 -12.78 -2.48
C VAL A 218 -17.76 -12.76 -3.80
N HIS A 219 -17.82 -13.90 -4.51
CA HIS A 219 -18.60 -14.02 -5.75
C HIS A 219 -20.11 -13.94 -5.53
N GLU A 220 -20.63 -14.52 -4.44
CA GLU A 220 -22.06 -14.57 -4.15
C GLU A 220 -22.60 -13.26 -3.53
N THR A 221 -21.82 -12.61 -2.67
CA THR A 221 -22.25 -11.40 -1.93
C THR A 221 -21.83 -10.09 -2.60
N GLY A 222 -20.76 -10.13 -3.40
CA GLY A 222 -20.22 -8.97 -4.10
C GLY A 222 -19.24 -8.13 -3.26
N PRO A 223 -18.32 -7.41 -3.93
CA PRO A 223 -17.17 -6.77 -3.27
C PRO A 223 -17.54 -5.62 -2.31
N VAL A 224 -18.66 -4.93 -2.54
CA VAL A 224 -19.12 -3.83 -1.66
C VAL A 224 -19.53 -4.36 -0.28
N ALA A 225 -20.30 -5.46 -0.24
CA ALA A 225 -20.74 -6.08 1.01
C ALA A 225 -19.54 -6.67 1.76
N VAL A 226 -18.60 -7.28 1.03
CA VAL A 226 -17.35 -7.80 1.59
C VAL A 226 -16.52 -6.67 2.21
N ALA A 227 -16.36 -5.53 1.53
CA ALA A 227 -15.64 -4.39 2.09
C ALA A 227 -16.25 -3.89 3.41
N GLN A 228 -17.58 -3.85 3.51
CA GLN A 228 -18.28 -3.50 4.76
C GLN A 228 -18.01 -4.53 5.87
N LYS A 229 -18.03 -5.83 5.55
CA LYS A 229 -17.70 -6.91 6.49
C LYS A 229 -16.24 -6.81 6.97
N ILE A 230 -15.30 -6.57 6.06
CA ILE A 230 -13.88 -6.33 6.39
C ILE A 230 -13.76 -5.18 7.39
N LYS A 231 -14.35 -4.01 7.11
CA LYS A 231 -14.30 -2.86 8.04
C LYS A 231 -14.90 -3.18 9.40
N SER A 232 -15.99 -3.94 9.43
CA SER A 232 -16.62 -4.34 10.70
C SER A 232 -15.74 -5.25 11.54
N ILE A 233 -14.95 -6.13 10.92
CA ILE A 233 -14.02 -7.03 11.63
C ILE A 233 -12.80 -6.26 12.13
N LEU A 234 -12.25 -5.38 11.30
CA LEU A 234 -11.02 -4.63 11.61
C LEU A 234 -11.26 -3.50 12.62
N GLY A 235 -12.43 -2.85 12.59
CA GLY A 235 -12.71 -1.66 13.40
C GLY A 235 -11.66 -0.57 13.21
N ASP A 236 -11.29 0.09 14.30
CA ASP A 236 -10.25 1.14 14.33
C ASP A 236 -8.86 0.58 14.69
N HIS A 237 -8.70 -0.74 14.72
CA HIS A 237 -7.47 -1.37 15.17
C HIS A 237 -6.31 -1.17 14.17
N PRO A 238 -5.06 -0.99 14.65
CA PRO A 238 -3.89 -0.95 13.78
C PRO A 238 -3.82 -2.19 12.90
N THR A 239 -3.93 -1.98 11.59
CA THR A 239 -4.06 -3.04 10.59
C THR A 239 -2.88 -3.05 9.64
N TYR A 240 -2.26 -4.21 9.49
CA TYR A 240 -1.32 -4.47 8.40
C TYR A 240 -2.08 -5.14 7.25
N VAL A 241 -1.92 -4.63 6.02
CA VAL A 241 -2.60 -5.16 4.84
C VAL A 241 -1.59 -5.91 3.98
N THR A 242 -1.80 -7.19 3.78
CA THR A 242 -0.96 -8.02 2.91
C THR A 242 -1.80 -8.55 1.76
N PHE A 243 -1.27 -8.47 0.54
CA PHE A 243 -1.96 -8.88 -0.66
C PHE A 243 -1.11 -9.88 -1.44
N ASP A 244 -1.45 -11.15 -1.33
CA ASP A 244 -0.94 -12.18 -2.22
C ASP A 244 -1.64 -12.04 -3.58
N ILE A 245 -0.84 -11.89 -4.64
CA ILE A 245 -1.39 -11.74 -5.98
C ILE A 245 -2.16 -12.98 -6.44
N ASP A 246 -1.87 -14.15 -5.87
CA ASP A 246 -2.60 -15.40 -6.12
C ASP A 246 -4.01 -15.42 -5.50
N GLY A 247 -4.36 -14.43 -4.67
CA GLY A 247 -5.74 -14.16 -4.29
C GLY A 247 -6.63 -13.87 -5.51
N LEU A 248 -6.05 -13.33 -6.59
CA LEU A 248 -6.71 -13.18 -7.88
C LEU A 248 -6.77 -14.52 -8.63
N ASP A 249 -7.80 -14.71 -9.46
CA ASP A 249 -7.87 -15.87 -10.33
C ASP A 249 -6.68 -15.90 -11.30
N PRO A 250 -6.14 -17.08 -11.67
CA PRO A 250 -5.06 -17.19 -12.65
C PRO A 250 -5.35 -16.55 -14.02
N ALA A 251 -6.62 -16.27 -14.36
CA ALA A 251 -6.98 -15.46 -15.52
C ALA A 251 -6.49 -13.98 -15.42
N TYR A 252 -6.29 -13.46 -14.20
CA TYR A 252 -5.83 -12.10 -13.92
C TYR A 252 -4.42 -12.05 -13.34
N ALA A 253 -3.98 -13.10 -12.63
CA ALA A 253 -2.65 -13.23 -12.05
C ALA A 253 -1.99 -14.56 -12.43
N PRO A 254 -1.71 -14.83 -13.72
CA PRO A 254 -1.05 -16.08 -14.15
C PRO A 254 0.37 -16.22 -13.60
N GLY A 255 1.04 -15.10 -13.32
CA GLY A 255 2.41 -15.00 -12.87
C GLY A 255 2.57 -15.13 -11.37
N THR A 256 2.28 -16.31 -10.81
CA THR A 256 2.43 -16.59 -9.37
C THR A 256 2.92 -18.03 -9.10
N GLY A 257 3.43 -18.26 -7.89
CA GLY A 257 4.00 -19.51 -7.41
C GLY A 257 3.00 -20.67 -7.29
N THR A 258 1.80 -20.36 -6.81
CA THR A 258 0.79 -21.32 -6.31
C THR A 258 -0.62 -21.03 -6.84
N PRO A 259 -0.83 -20.95 -8.17
CA PRO A 259 -2.13 -20.53 -8.72
C PRO A 259 -3.28 -21.47 -8.34
N VAL A 260 -4.38 -20.90 -7.82
CA VAL A 260 -5.62 -21.62 -7.51
C VAL A 260 -6.80 -21.01 -8.27
N TRP A 261 -7.49 -21.83 -9.06
CA TRP A 261 -8.67 -21.43 -9.85
C TRP A 261 -9.87 -21.00 -8.98
N GLY A 262 -10.79 -20.23 -9.58
CA GLY A 262 -12.00 -19.73 -8.92
C GLY A 262 -11.76 -18.48 -8.06
N GLY A 263 -10.69 -17.75 -8.33
CA GLY A 263 -10.25 -16.62 -7.52
C GLY A 263 -11.00 -15.32 -7.77
N LEU A 264 -10.51 -14.25 -7.14
CA LEU A 264 -11.05 -12.92 -7.30
C LEU A 264 -10.77 -12.37 -8.70
N THR A 265 -11.70 -11.61 -9.25
CA THR A 265 -11.43 -10.75 -10.39
C THR A 265 -10.64 -9.51 -9.94
N SER A 266 -9.82 -8.94 -10.81
CA SER A 266 -9.14 -7.67 -10.52
C SER A 266 -10.14 -6.53 -10.20
N ALA A 267 -11.33 -6.58 -10.80
CA ALA A 267 -12.42 -5.64 -10.51
C ALA A 267 -12.91 -5.76 -9.06
N GLN A 268 -13.19 -6.97 -8.57
CA GLN A 268 -13.60 -7.21 -7.18
C GLN A 268 -12.54 -6.73 -6.19
N ALA A 269 -11.27 -7.05 -6.44
CA ALA A 269 -10.16 -6.58 -5.61
C ALA A 269 -10.08 -5.04 -5.56
N SER A 270 -10.19 -4.37 -6.71
CA SER A 270 -10.15 -2.90 -6.78
C SER A 270 -11.31 -2.23 -6.03
N ILE A 271 -12.53 -2.79 -6.12
CA ILE A 271 -13.69 -2.26 -5.39
C ILE A 271 -13.47 -2.45 -3.89
N MET A 272 -13.04 -3.64 -3.44
CA MET A 272 -12.78 -3.89 -2.02
C MET A 272 -11.71 -2.96 -1.46
N LEU A 273 -10.56 -2.84 -2.14
CA LEU A 273 -9.46 -1.97 -1.69
C LEU A 273 -9.88 -0.50 -1.58
N ARG A 274 -10.76 -0.01 -2.44
CA ARG A 274 -11.27 1.37 -2.36
C ARG A 274 -12.33 1.54 -1.28
N ASP A 275 -13.26 0.60 -1.17
CA ASP A 275 -14.39 0.70 -0.24
C ASP A 275 -14.00 0.46 1.23
N ILE A 276 -12.84 -0.17 1.47
CA ILE A 276 -12.23 -0.23 2.81
C ILE A 276 -11.54 1.09 3.22
N ALA A 277 -11.61 2.15 2.42
CA ALA A 277 -11.10 3.46 2.80
C ALA A 277 -11.59 3.88 4.20
N GLY A 278 -10.65 4.34 5.02
CA GLY A 278 -10.89 4.74 6.42
C GLY A 278 -10.44 3.72 7.47
N ILE A 279 -10.01 2.51 7.09
CA ILE A 279 -9.34 1.60 8.04
C ILE A 279 -8.06 2.22 8.60
N ASN A 280 -7.66 1.79 9.80
CA ASN A 280 -6.40 2.20 10.43
C ASN A 280 -5.22 1.37 9.89
N MET A 281 -4.94 1.52 8.59
CA MET A 281 -3.78 0.89 7.95
C MET A 281 -2.47 1.54 8.43
N VAL A 282 -1.55 0.72 8.93
CA VAL A 282 -0.23 1.16 9.41
C VAL A 282 0.89 0.88 8.41
N GLY A 283 0.74 -0.13 7.56
CA GLY A 283 1.69 -0.56 6.53
C GLY A 283 1.10 -1.69 5.69
N GLY A 284 1.82 -2.12 4.66
CA GLY A 284 1.39 -3.26 3.85
C GLY A 284 2.38 -3.73 2.81
N ASP A 285 2.01 -4.81 2.13
CA ASP A 285 2.81 -5.40 1.05
C ASP A 285 1.94 -6.04 -0.04
N VAL A 286 2.56 -6.23 -1.20
CA VAL A 286 2.06 -7.04 -2.31
C VAL A 286 3.10 -8.10 -2.64
N VAL A 287 2.71 -9.36 -2.67
CA VAL A 287 3.63 -10.51 -2.71
C VAL A 287 3.31 -11.47 -3.86
N GLU A 288 4.18 -12.46 -4.05
CA GLU A 288 4.05 -13.61 -4.97
C GLU A 288 3.96 -13.28 -6.48
N VAL A 289 4.22 -12.04 -6.89
CA VAL A 289 4.39 -11.73 -8.32
C VAL A 289 5.63 -12.44 -8.86
N SER A 290 5.42 -13.39 -9.77
CA SER A 290 6.45 -14.24 -10.40
C SER A 290 6.55 -13.97 -11.91
N PRO A 291 7.46 -13.06 -12.33
CA PRO A 291 7.62 -12.69 -13.74
C PRO A 291 7.88 -13.84 -14.72
N PRO A 292 8.60 -14.93 -14.37
CA PRO A 292 8.78 -16.06 -15.28
C PRO A 292 7.47 -16.72 -15.73
N PHE A 293 6.38 -16.53 -14.99
CA PHE A 293 5.05 -17.05 -15.29
C PHE A 293 4.07 -15.98 -15.78
N ASP A 294 4.53 -14.74 -15.97
CA ASP A 294 3.72 -13.59 -16.35
C ASP A 294 3.98 -13.15 -17.80
N THR A 295 3.61 -13.99 -18.77
CA THR A 295 4.02 -13.83 -20.18
C THR A 295 3.54 -12.53 -20.84
N THR A 296 2.52 -11.87 -20.30
CA THR A 296 1.98 -10.59 -20.80
C THR A 296 2.30 -9.40 -19.89
N GLY A 297 2.87 -9.63 -18.70
CA GLY A 297 3.02 -8.61 -17.67
C GLY A 297 1.74 -8.28 -16.88
N ALA A 298 0.65 -9.01 -17.10
CA ALA A 298 -0.65 -8.73 -16.46
C ALA A 298 -0.59 -8.81 -14.93
N THR A 299 0.18 -9.76 -14.40
CA THR A 299 0.34 -9.97 -12.95
C THR A 299 1.16 -8.87 -12.32
N ALA A 300 2.24 -8.44 -12.98
CA ALA A 300 3.04 -7.30 -12.55
C ALA A 300 2.23 -5.98 -12.59
N ILE A 301 1.36 -5.80 -13.60
CA ILE A 301 0.42 -4.67 -13.67
C ILE A 301 -0.55 -4.72 -12.49
N ALA A 302 -1.15 -5.88 -12.20
CA ALA A 302 -2.04 -6.03 -11.05
C ALA A 302 -1.30 -5.74 -9.73
N GLY A 303 -0.08 -6.26 -9.54
CA GLY A 303 0.74 -5.98 -8.38
C GLY A 303 1.09 -4.50 -8.22
N ALA A 304 1.40 -3.81 -9.32
CA ALA A 304 1.63 -2.37 -9.31
C ALA A 304 0.38 -1.58 -8.92
N HIS A 305 -0.81 -1.97 -9.42
CA HIS A 305 -2.07 -1.35 -9.01
C HIS A 305 -2.37 -1.60 -7.53
N VAL A 306 -2.20 -2.82 -7.03
CA VAL A 306 -2.38 -3.13 -5.61
C VAL A 306 -1.47 -2.26 -4.74
N ALA A 307 -0.18 -2.17 -5.05
CA ALA A 307 0.74 -1.30 -4.29
C ALA A 307 0.32 0.18 -4.31
N THR A 308 -0.21 0.70 -5.43
CA THR A 308 -0.77 2.04 -5.51
C THR A 308 -2.03 2.18 -4.63
N GLU A 309 -2.95 1.20 -4.65
CA GLU A 309 -4.15 1.20 -3.81
C GLU A 309 -3.79 1.15 -2.31
N LEU A 310 -2.73 0.43 -1.93
CA LEU A 310 -2.19 0.41 -0.56
C LEU A 310 -1.67 1.79 -0.11
N ILE A 311 -0.97 2.51 -1.00
CA ILE A 311 -0.56 3.90 -0.76
C ILE A 311 -1.80 4.79 -0.55
N CYS A 312 -2.80 4.66 -1.43
CA CYS A 312 -4.04 5.42 -1.32
C CYS A 312 -4.79 5.12 0.00
N LEU A 313 -4.83 3.87 0.43
CA LEU A 313 -5.47 3.46 1.69
C LEU A 313 -4.77 4.05 2.89
N TRP A 314 -3.44 3.92 2.97
CA TRP A 314 -2.65 4.44 4.07
C TRP A 314 -2.78 5.96 4.21
N GLY A 315 -2.77 6.67 3.08
CA GLY A 315 -2.90 8.11 3.05
C GLY A 315 -4.31 8.62 3.33
N TRP A 316 -5.36 7.80 3.16
CA TRP A 316 -6.75 8.25 3.29
C TRP A 316 -7.08 8.83 4.67
N THR A 317 -6.55 8.22 5.74
CA THR A 317 -6.73 8.69 7.13
C THR A 317 -5.75 9.80 7.53
N ARG A 318 -4.74 10.07 6.68
CA ARG A 318 -3.65 11.02 6.91
C ARG A 318 -3.66 12.22 5.97
N ARG A 319 -4.56 12.22 4.98
CA ARG A 319 -4.79 13.35 4.08
C ARG A 319 -5.14 14.57 4.91
N LYS A 320 -4.65 15.72 4.49
CA LYS A 320 -5.01 16.97 5.14
C LYS A 320 -6.43 17.32 4.71
N ALA A 321 -7.23 17.83 5.64
CA ALA A 321 -8.58 18.27 5.31
C ALA A 321 -8.50 19.41 4.30
N LYS A 322 -9.26 19.32 3.20
CA LYS A 322 -9.44 20.44 2.27
C LYS A 322 -9.97 21.62 3.08
N LYS A 323 -9.31 22.78 2.96
CA LYS A 323 -9.78 24.01 3.58
C LYS A 323 -10.91 24.58 2.74
N ASN A 324 -11.99 24.98 3.40
CA ASN A 324 -13.07 25.71 2.77
C ASN A 324 -13.03 27.15 3.27
N CYS A 325 -13.34 28.11 2.40
CA CYS A 325 -13.62 29.48 2.81
C CYS A 325 -14.83 29.43 3.76
N PRO A 326 -14.71 29.87 5.01
CA PRO A 326 -15.81 29.79 5.98
C PRO A 326 -16.96 30.76 5.65
N GLU A 327 -16.71 31.76 4.80
CA GLU A 327 -17.72 32.72 4.36
C GLU A 327 -18.60 32.17 3.23
N CYS A 328 -18.00 31.86 2.08
CA CYS A 328 -18.75 31.43 0.89
C CYS A 328 -18.72 29.93 0.60
N GLY A 329 -18.02 29.13 1.39
CA GLY A 329 -17.89 27.68 1.20
C GLY A 329 -16.98 27.28 0.03
N HIS A 330 -16.24 28.20 -0.59
CA HIS A 330 -15.29 27.88 -1.66
C HIS A 330 -14.25 26.86 -1.18
N VAL A 331 -14.11 25.74 -1.89
CA VAL A 331 -13.19 24.66 -1.54
C VAL A 331 -11.83 24.94 -2.20
N PHE A 332 -10.78 25.11 -1.40
CA PHE A 332 -9.44 25.33 -1.92
C PHE A 332 -8.82 24.01 -2.39
N GLN A 333 -8.13 24.07 -3.52
CA GLN A 333 -7.27 22.97 -3.95
C GLN A 333 -5.93 23.08 -3.23
N GLY A 334 -5.68 22.16 -2.30
CA GLY A 334 -4.45 22.13 -1.52
C GLY A 334 -4.70 22.03 -0.02
N ASN A 335 -3.59 21.85 0.69
CA ASN A 335 -3.56 21.38 2.06
C ASN A 335 -3.16 22.46 3.08
N GLY A 336 -3.23 23.72 2.67
CA GLY A 336 -2.75 24.89 3.43
C GLY A 336 -3.65 26.12 3.24
N TRP A 337 -3.15 27.26 3.70
CA TRP A 337 -3.77 28.57 3.49
C TRP A 337 -3.29 29.21 2.17
N ASP A 338 -2.91 28.39 1.18
CA ASP A 338 -2.44 28.88 -0.10
C ASP A 338 -3.65 29.23 -0.98
N GLY A 339 -3.68 30.45 -1.50
CA GLY A 339 -4.75 30.95 -2.37
C GLY A 339 -6.02 31.41 -1.67
N ILE A 340 -6.21 31.08 -0.39
CA ILE A 340 -7.31 31.62 0.44
C ILE A 340 -7.08 33.09 0.80
N ASP A 341 -5.84 33.54 0.86
CA ASP A 341 -5.51 34.96 0.98
C ASP A 341 -5.92 35.75 -0.26
N ALA A 342 -5.54 35.28 -1.44
CA ALA A 342 -5.92 35.89 -2.71
C ALA A 342 -7.43 35.82 -2.93
N HIS A 343 -8.06 34.69 -2.61
CA HIS A 343 -9.52 34.53 -2.66
C HIS A 343 -10.22 35.50 -1.70
N TRP A 344 -9.74 35.64 -0.46
CA TRP A 344 -10.35 36.54 0.51
C TRP A 344 -10.30 37.99 0.05
N ARG A 345 -9.10 38.46 -0.33
CA ARG A 345 -8.90 39.80 -0.85
C ARG A 345 -9.74 40.10 -2.09
N ALA A 346 -10.03 39.09 -2.91
CA ALA A 346 -10.80 39.25 -4.13
C ALA A 346 -12.32 39.21 -3.92
N ASN A 347 -12.82 38.51 -2.89
CA ASN A 347 -14.24 38.16 -2.79
C ASN A 347 -14.92 38.56 -1.47
N HIS A 348 -14.17 38.83 -0.40
CA HIS A 348 -14.71 39.05 0.96
C HIS A 348 -14.06 40.23 1.69
N ASP A 349 -13.20 41.00 1.04
CA ASP A 349 -12.51 42.15 1.66
C ASP A 349 -13.48 43.27 2.04
N ASP A 350 -14.62 43.35 1.35
CA ASP A 350 -15.76 44.22 1.64
C ASP A 350 -16.61 43.74 2.82
N ILE A 351 -16.57 42.44 3.14
CA ILE A 351 -17.23 41.84 4.31
C ILE A 351 -16.38 42.07 5.56
N MET A 352 -15.10 41.69 5.49
CA MET A 352 -14.11 41.94 6.53
C MET A 352 -12.74 42.11 5.88
N PRO A 353 -12.03 43.23 6.13
CA PRO A 353 -10.71 43.46 5.57
C PRO A 353 -9.76 42.30 5.88
N TYR A 354 -8.96 41.88 4.90
CA TYR A 354 -8.07 40.72 5.02
C TYR A 354 -7.18 40.80 6.27
N GLU A 355 -6.64 41.96 6.62
CA GLU A 355 -5.79 42.11 7.81
C GLU A 355 -6.52 41.76 9.12
N GLU A 356 -7.84 41.95 9.17
CA GLU A 356 -8.69 41.59 10.32
C GLU A 356 -9.19 40.14 10.25
N ALA A 357 -9.51 39.65 9.06
CA ALA A 357 -10.01 38.28 8.86
C ALA A 357 -8.90 37.24 9.01
N TRP A 358 -7.69 37.50 8.51
CA TRP A 358 -6.62 36.50 8.38
C TRP A 358 -6.19 35.84 9.68
N PRO A 359 -6.03 36.56 10.82
CA PRO A 359 -5.75 35.93 12.10
C PRO A 359 -6.87 34.97 12.53
N ARG A 360 -8.13 35.40 12.40
CA ARG A 360 -9.32 34.61 12.81
C ARG A 360 -9.51 33.37 11.96
N LEU A 361 -9.26 33.50 10.66
CA LEU A 361 -9.27 32.39 9.71
C LEU A 361 -8.25 31.33 10.13
N LYS A 362 -6.98 31.72 10.32
CA LYS A 362 -5.90 30.80 10.73
C LYS A 362 -6.15 30.12 12.06
N GLU A 363 -6.75 30.82 13.01
CA GLU A 363 -7.10 30.31 14.34
C GLU A 363 -8.41 29.50 14.36
N GLY A 364 -9.17 29.49 13.26
CA GLY A 364 -10.46 28.81 13.17
C GLY A 364 -11.58 29.48 13.99
N THR A 365 -11.40 30.77 14.32
CA THR A 365 -12.32 31.57 15.15
C THR A 365 -13.20 32.52 14.34
N TYR A 366 -13.09 32.48 13.01
CA TYR A 366 -13.93 33.27 12.11
C TYR A 366 -15.38 32.76 12.12
N GLU A 367 -16.32 33.65 12.43
CA GLU A 367 -17.75 33.40 12.30
C GLU A 367 -18.29 34.05 11.03
N ARG A 368 -19.02 33.27 10.24
CA ARG A 368 -19.62 33.70 8.97
C ARG A 368 -20.49 34.94 9.16
N GLN A 369 -20.28 35.92 8.28
CA GLN A 369 -20.96 37.21 8.31
C GLN A 369 -22.01 37.26 7.19
N GLY A 370 -23.11 36.49 7.33
CA GLY A 370 -24.22 36.46 6.35
C GLY A 370 -24.61 35.07 5.88
#